data_AF-A0A819Y3S1-F1
#
_entry.id   AF-A0A819Y3S1-F1
#
_cell.length_a   1.000
_cell.length_b   1.000
_cell.length_c   1.000
_cell.angle_alpha   90.00
_cell.angle_beta   90.00
_cell.angle_gamma   90.00
#
_symmetry.space_group_name_H-M   'P 1'
#
loop_
_entity.id
_entity.type
_entity.pdbx_description
1 polymer ?
#
loop_
_entity_poly.entity_id
_entity_poly.type
_entity_poly.pdbx_seq_one_letter_code
_entity_poly.pdbx_strand_id
1 'polypeptide(L)'
;MLKEDLDILERCHQQHLNKEYFSEVLHLFTKNTDIDAHNEKMIDLICADIHTLFEIDRKRKKKSKTNRYDKLLFNRLPVVKTARHMLTKNRYIHDNLANIVTGPIFDFIQNND
;
A
#
# COMPACT_ATOMS: atom_id res chain seq x y z
N MET A 1 -18.20 17.13 25.62
CA MET A 1 -18.61 16.41 24.41
C MET A 1 -20.13 16.49 24.38
N LEU A 2 -20.70 17.09 23.34
CA LEU A 2 -22.14 17.31 23.25
C LEU A 2 -22.81 16.02 22.76
N LYS A 3 -24.11 15.87 23.06
CA LYS A 3 -24.89 14.69 22.63
C LYS A 3 -24.89 14.53 21.11
N GLU A 4 -24.86 15.65 20.38
CA GLU A 4 -24.75 15.69 18.92
C GLU A 4 -23.43 15.08 18.41
N ASP A 5 -22.32 15.27 19.12
CA ASP A 5 -21.03 14.68 18.77
C ASP A 5 -21.07 13.15 18.91
N LEU A 6 -21.76 12.65 19.94
CA LEU A 6 -21.94 11.22 20.20
C LEU A 6 -22.82 10.57 19.12
N ASP A 7 -23.92 11.22 18.74
CA ASP A 7 -24.83 10.71 17.70
C ASP A 7 -24.15 10.67 16.31
N ILE A 8 -23.27 11.64 16.00
CA ILE A 8 -22.48 11.63 14.76
C ILE A 8 -21.48 10.47 14.75
N LEU A 9 -20.76 10.28 15.87
CA LEU A 9 -19.79 9.19 16.01
C LEU A 9 -20.48 7.82 15.92
N GLU A 10 -21.63 7.65 16.56
CA GLU A 10 -22.39 6.41 16.55
C GLU A 10 -22.96 6.10 15.16
N ARG A 11 -23.43 7.11 14.41
CA ARG A 11 -23.83 6.95 13.00
C ARG A 11 -22.67 6.54 12.09
N CYS A 12 -21.51 7.19 12.21
CA CYS A 12 -20.32 6.80 11.45
C CYS A 12 -19.89 5.36 11.79
N HIS A 13 -19.98 4.98 13.07
CA HIS A 13 -19.67 3.64 13.53
C HIS A 13 -20.65 2.59 12.99
N GLN A 14 -21.95 2.88 12.97
CA GLN A 14 -22.98 2.00 12.43
C GLN A 14 -22.90 1.86 10.89
N GLN A 15 -22.54 2.93 10.17
CA GLN A 15 -22.23 2.86 8.73
C GLN A 15 -21.03 1.94 8.44
N HIS A 16 -20.02 1.94 9.32
CA HIS A 16 -18.87 1.04 9.22
C HIS A 16 -19.19 -0.43 9.50
N LEU A 17 -20.17 -0.71 10.36
CA LEU A 17 -20.51 -2.07 10.80
C LEU A 17 -21.50 -2.79 9.88
N ASN A 18 -22.31 -2.05 9.10
CA ASN A 18 -23.27 -2.61 8.16
C ASN A 18 -22.64 -2.89 6.78
N LYS A 19 -21.81 -3.93 6.73
CA LYS A 19 -21.63 -4.89 5.62
C LYS A 19 -21.93 -4.44 4.19
N GLU A 20 -21.17 -3.48 3.68
CA GLU A 20 -20.56 -3.58 2.37
C GLU A 20 -19.14 -3.11 2.56
N TYR A 21 -18.16 -3.91 2.14
CA TYR A 21 -16.76 -3.47 2.12
C TYR A 21 -16.71 -2.35 1.07
N PHE A 22 -16.97 -1.11 1.50
CA PHE A 22 -16.84 0.05 0.64
C PHE A 22 -15.37 0.08 0.20
N SER A 23 -15.10 -0.29 -1.06
CA SER A 23 -13.74 -0.32 -1.62
C SER A 23 -13.10 1.09 -1.68
N GLU A 24 -13.84 2.10 -1.22
CA GLU A 24 -13.51 3.51 -1.29
C GLU A 24 -13.09 4.14 0.04
N VAL A 25 -13.08 3.40 1.16
CA VAL A 25 -12.76 3.96 2.47
C VAL A 25 -11.26 4.19 2.62
N LEU A 26 -10.88 5.44 2.92
CA LEU A 26 -9.52 5.80 3.31
C LEU A 26 -9.34 5.56 4.82
N HIS A 27 -8.47 4.61 5.17
CA HIS A 27 -8.11 4.34 6.56
C HIS A 27 -6.93 5.23 6.99
N LEU A 28 -7.12 5.99 8.07
CA LEU A 28 -6.09 6.87 8.64
C LEU A 28 -5.45 6.23 9.87
N PHE A 29 -4.13 6.24 9.92
CA PHE A 29 -3.34 5.71 11.04
C PHE A 29 -2.28 6.72 11.46
N THR A 30 -1.82 6.61 12.69
CA THR A 30 -0.83 7.54 13.27
C THR A 30 0.61 7.20 12.86
N LYS A 31 0.91 5.93 12.57
CA LYS A 31 2.25 5.46 12.19
C LYS A 31 2.22 4.75 10.86
N ASN A 32 3.28 4.94 10.07
CA ASN A 32 3.46 4.23 8.80
C ASN A 32 3.51 2.71 8.99
N THR A 33 4.06 2.22 10.10
CA THR A 33 4.09 0.78 10.40
C THR A 33 2.69 0.17 10.48
N ASP A 34 1.72 0.94 10.98
CA ASP A 34 0.34 0.50 11.14
C ASP A 34 -0.40 0.57 9.79
N ILE A 35 -0.06 1.58 8.97
CA ILE A 35 -0.51 1.69 7.57
C ILE A 35 -0.03 0.47 6.77
N ASP A 36 1.27 0.15 6.84
CA ASP A 36 1.88 -0.94 6.10
C ASP A 36 1.26 -2.28 6.50
N ALA A 37 1.12 -2.54 7.80
CA ALA A 37 0.49 -3.76 8.30
C ALA A 37 -0.99 -3.89 7.87
N HIS A 38 -1.74 -2.78 7.89
CA HIS A 38 -3.12 -2.77 7.40
C HIS A 38 -3.19 -3.05 5.89
N ASN A 39 -2.35 -2.38 5.10
CA ASN A 39 -2.32 -2.53 3.65
C ASN A 39 -1.90 -3.94 3.22
N GLU A 40 -0.91 -4.55 3.89
CA GLU A 40 -0.53 -5.95 3.63
C GLU A 40 -1.71 -6.89 3.90
N LYS A 41 -2.40 -6.73 5.02
CA LYS A 41 -3.61 -7.52 5.34
C LYS A 41 -4.70 -7.32 4.29
N MET A 42 -4.88 -6.11 3.79
CA MET A 42 -5.86 -5.82 2.74
C MET A 42 -5.51 -6.49 1.42
N ILE A 43 -4.23 -6.51 1.05
CA ILE A 43 -3.73 -7.21 -0.13
C ILE A 43 -4.02 -8.72 -0.04
N ASP A 44 -3.77 -9.34 1.11
CA ASP A 44 -4.04 -10.77 1.32
C ASP A 44 -5.53 -11.12 1.16
N LEU A 45 -6.44 -10.20 1.50
CA LEU A 45 -7.89 -10.40 1.37
C LEU A 45 -8.39 -10.31 -0.07
N ILE A 46 -7.64 -9.65 -0.99
CA ILE A 46 -8.06 -9.47 -2.38
C ILE A 46 -8.02 -10.80 -3.17
N CYS A 47 -7.38 -11.87 -2.62
CA CYS A 47 -7.40 -13.25 -3.15
C CYS A 47 -7.14 -13.36 -4.67
N ALA A 48 -6.36 -12.43 -5.20
CA ALA A 48 -5.96 -12.36 -6.60
C ALA A 48 -4.47 -12.65 -6.73
N ASP A 49 -4.00 -12.84 -7.97
CA ASP A 49 -2.60 -13.13 -8.28
C ASP A 49 -1.68 -12.01 -7.76
N ILE A 50 -0.94 -12.30 -6.68
CA ILE A 50 -0.07 -11.32 -6.01
C ILE A 50 1.30 -11.34 -6.69
N HIS A 51 1.64 -10.23 -7.34
CA HIS A 51 2.98 -10.02 -7.86
C HIS A 51 3.84 -9.36 -6.76
N THR A 52 5.06 -9.86 -6.54
CA THR A 52 5.96 -9.27 -5.53
C THR A 52 7.15 -8.60 -6.22
N LEU A 53 7.32 -7.30 -5.99
CA LEU A 53 8.47 -6.54 -6.46
C LEU A 53 9.55 -6.52 -5.36
N PHE A 54 10.80 -6.74 -5.75
CA PHE A 54 11.94 -6.71 -4.83
C PHE A 54 12.84 -5.52 -5.11
N GLU A 55 13.16 -4.75 -4.06
CA GLU A 55 14.12 -3.65 -4.20
C GLU A 55 15.53 -4.18 -4.50
N ILE A 56 16.12 -3.71 -5.60
CA ILE A 56 17.52 -3.99 -5.96
C ILE A 56 18.39 -2.81 -5.53
N ASP A 57 18.98 -2.92 -4.33
CA ASP A 57 19.97 -1.94 -3.87
C ASP A 57 21.34 -2.19 -4.52
N ARG A 58 21.69 -1.39 -5.54
CA ARG A 58 22.99 -1.46 -6.22
C ARG A 58 24.15 -0.92 -5.36
N LYS A 59 23.90 -0.15 -4.31
CA LYS A 59 24.94 0.44 -3.42
C LYS A 59 25.34 -0.50 -2.28
N ARG A 60 24.46 -1.40 -1.83
CA ARG A 60 24.76 -2.43 -0.81
C ARG A 60 25.79 -3.49 -1.26
N LYS A 61 26.01 -3.67 -2.56
CA LYS A 61 26.96 -4.68 -3.08
C LYS A 61 28.44 -4.45 -2.73
N LYS A 62 28.82 -3.30 -2.15
CA LYS A 62 30.23 -2.99 -1.79
C LYS A 62 30.61 -3.23 -0.33
N LYS A 63 29.70 -3.69 0.54
CA LYS A 63 30.02 -3.95 1.96
C LYS A 63 29.36 -5.23 2.47
N SER A 64 29.94 -6.39 2.17
CA SER A 64 30.17 -7.43 3.19
C SER A 64 31.05 -8.56 2.64
N LYS A 65 32.28 -8.64 3.17
CA LYS A 65 32.97 -9.91 3.39
C LYS A 65 32.75 -10.27 4.84
N THR A 66 31.56 -10.75 5.19
CA THR A 66 31.33 -11.37 6.50
C THR A 66 30.07 -12.24 6.45
N ASN A 67 30.32 -13.55 6.48
CA ASN A 67 29.56 -14.65 7.07
C ASN A 67 28.02 -14.56 7.17
N ARG A 68 27.40 -15.55 6.50
CA ARG A 68 26.29 -16.41 6.94
C ARG A 68 25.05 -15.71 7.56
N TYR A 69 23.98 -15.71 6.77
CA TYR A 69 22.58 -15.47 7.17
C TYR A 69 22.21 -14.06 7.59
N ASP A 70 22.81 -13.04 6.98
CA ASP A 70 22.04 -11.82 6.77
C ASP A 70 20.88 -12.20 5.85
N LYS A 71 19.70 -12.42 6.45
CA LYS A 71 18.42 -12.28 5.76
C LYS A 71 18.54 -10.96 5.00
N LEU A 72 18.79 -11.03 3.70
CA LEU A 72 18.60 -9.90 2.82
C LEU A 72 17.12 -9.56 2.96
N LEU A 73 16.82 -8.65 3.90
CA LEU A 73 15.59 -7.89 3.96
C LEU A 73 15.60 -7.04 2.68
N PHE A 74 15.32 -7.71 1.56
CA PHE A 74 14.84 -7.04 0.38
C PHE A 74 13.54 -6.40 0.81
N ASN A 75 13.48 -5.06 0.73
CA ASN A 75 12.20 -4.40 0.83
C ASN A 75 11.36 -4.97 -0.31
N ARG A 76 10.31 -5.70 0.05
CA ARG A 76 9.35 -6.28 -0.88
C ARG A 76 8.15 -5.36 -0.96
N LEU A 77 7.57 -5.24 -2.14
CA LEU A 77 6.32 -4.55 -2.37
C LEU A 77 5.37 -5.52 -3.05
N PRO A 78 4.41 -6.13 -2.31
CA PRO A 78 3.35 -6.90 -2.93
C PRO A 78 2.43 -5.93 -3.69
N VAL A 79 2.08 -6.31 -4.92
CA VAL A 79 1.20 -5.55 -5.80
C VAL A 79 0.18 -6.49 -6.41
N VAL A 80 -1.06 -6.01 -6.50
CA VAL A 80 -2.19 -6.77 -7.01
C VAL A 80 -2.98 -5.89 -7.97
N LYS A 81 -3.58 -6.50 -9.01
CA LYS A 81 -4.57 -5.80 -9.82
C LYS A 81 -5.71 -5.29 -8.93
N THR A 82 -6.36 -4.20 -9.34
CA THR A 82 -7.44 -3.50 -8.62
C THR A 82 -7.07 -2.87 -7.28
N ALA A 83 -5.96 -3.27 -6.64
CA ALA A 83 -5.45 -2.60 -5.47
C ALA A 83 -5.04 -1.15 -5.79
N ARG A 84 -5.43 -0.23 -4.89
CA ARG A 84 -5.10 1.20 -5.00
C ARG A 84 -3.65 1.44 -4.59
N HIS A 85 -2.93 2.16 -5.43
CA HIS A 85 -1.55 2.54 -5.18
C HIS A 85 -1.42 4.06 -5.22
N MET A 86 -0.37 4.56 -4.57
CA MET A 86 -0.03 5.98 -4.55
C MET A 86 1.38 6.16 -5.09
N LEU A 87 1.57 7.11 -6.00
CA LEU A 87 2.89 7.56 -6.39
C LEU A 87 3.56 8.26 -5.20
N THR A 88 4.76 7.81 -4.84
CA THR A 88 5.56 8.40 -3.75
C THR A 88 6.65 9.35 -4.25
N LYS A 89 6.78 9.52 -5.58
CA LYS A 89 7.81 10.32 -6.25
C LYS A 89 7.25 11.00 -7.48
N ASN A 90 7.73 12.22 -7.76
CA ASN A 90 7.45 12.92 -9.00
C ASN A 90 8.14 12.20 -10.18
N ARG A 91 7.38 11.92 -11.24
CA ARG A 91 7.92 11.36 -12.49
C ARG A 91 7.80 12.37 -13.63
N TYR A 92 6.58 12.83 -13.89
CA TYR A 92 6.27 13.80 -14.96
C TYR A 92 5.18 14.76 -14.48
N ILE A 93 5.61 15.88 -13.88
CA ILE A 93 4.70 16.84 -13.25
C ILE A 93 3.77 17.48 -14.29
N HIS A 94 4.27 17.74 -15.50
CA HIS A 94 3.48 18.31 -16.60
C HIS A 94 2.36 17.38 -17.09
N ASP A 95 2.51 16.07 -16.91
CA ASP A 95 1.53 15.04 -17.28
C ASP A 95 0.71 14.56 -16.07
N ASN A 96 0.70 15.34 -14.97
CA ASN A 96 0.03 15.00 -13.71
C ASN A 96 0.50 13.68 -13.06
N LEU A 97 1.72 13.23 -13.33
CA LEU A 97 2.34 12.08 -12.68
C LEU A 97 3.28 12.55 -11.55
N ALA A 98 2.66 13.11 -10.51
CA ALA A 98 3.31 13.66 -9.33
C ALA A 98 3.13 12.74 -8.10
N ASN A 99 3.88 13.02 -7.04
CA ASN A 99 3.69 12.43 -5.72
C ASN A 99 2.23 12.62 -5.26
N ILE A 100 1.70 11.67 -4.49
CA ILE A 100 0.33 11.61 -3.94
C ILE A 100 -0.74 11.19 -4.95
N VAL A 101 -0.46 11.17 -6.26
CA VAL A 101 -1.41 10.66 -7.26
C VAL A 101 -1.73 9.20 -6.96
N THR A 102 -3.02 8.89 -6.87
CA THR A 102 -3.53 7.56 -6.58
C THR A 102 -4.23 6.94 -7.78
N GLY A 103 -4.22 5.61 -7.85
CA GLY A 103 -4.94 4.88 -8.88
C GLY A 103 -4.84 3.36 -8.69
N PRO A 104 -5.75 2.59 -9.29
CA PRO A 104 -5.65 1.13 -9.29
C PRO A 104 -4.60 0.63 -10.28
N ILE A 105 -4.05 -0.57 -10.03
CA ILE A 105 -3.31 -1.31 -11.05
C ILE A 105 -4.31 -2.04 -11.96
N PHE A 106 -4.22 -1.78 -13.27
CA PHE A 106 -5.06 -2.46 -14.27
C PHE A 106 -4.43 -3.74 -14.79
N ASP A 107 -3.13 -3.72 -15.10
CA ASP A 107 -2.44 -4.86 -15.68
C ASP A 107 -0.94 -4.88 -15.37
N PHE A 108 -0.33 -6.05 -15.55
CA PHE A 108 1.12 -6.26 -15.48
C PHE A 108 1.62 -6.61 -16.88
N ILE A 109 2.32 -5.67 -17.51
CA ILE A 109 2.88 -5.85 -18.86
C ILE A 109 4.31 -6.38 -18.72
N GLN A 110 4.56 -7.60 -19.19
CA GLN A 110 5.92 -8.11 -19.36
C GLN A 110 6.47 -7.60 -20.69
N ASN A 111 7.58 -6.86 -20.64
CA ASN A 111 8.36 -6.58 -21.84
C ASN A 111 9.15 -7.85 -22.18
N ASN A 112 8.82 -8.46 -23.32
CA ASN A 112 9.64 -9.53 -23.90
C ASN A 112 10.85 -8.89 -24.57
N ASP A 113 11.86 -8.53 -23.78
CA ASP A 113 13.19 -8.13 -24.28
C ASP A 113 14.08 -9.35 -24.49
#